data_AF-A0AB37ZPN7-F1
#
_entry.id   AF-A0AB37ZPN7-F1
#
_cell.length_a   1.000
_cell.length_b   1.000
_cell.length_c   1.000
_cell.angle_alpha   90.00
_cell.angle_beta   90.00
_cell.angle_gamma   90.00
#
_symmetry.space_group_name_H-M   'P 1'
#
loop_
_entity.id
_entity.type
_entity.pdbx_description
1 polymer ?
#
loop_
_entity_poly.entity_id
_entity_poly.type
_entity_poly.pdbx_seq_one_letter_code
_entity_poly.pdbx_strand_id
1 'polypeptide(L)'
;MSSKEMNKVEPIQGDIQISEMHNAATGRTTISAWLFKSSPHLPDVLPPLLDVTMTGMGSTGMNLTGVEQIGDAFYWQSWWCRMV
;
A
#
# COMPACT_ATOMS: atom_id res chain seq x y z
N MET A 1 -10.16 -2.84 -15.54
CA MET A 1 -8.99 -2.40 -16.32
C MET A 1 -8.37 -3.61 -16.99
N SER A 2 -8.00 -3.51 -18.26
CA SER A 2 -7.36 -4.62 -18.99
C SER A 2 -5.87 -4.72 -18.64
N SER A 3 -5.31 -5.93 -18.62
CA SER A 3 -3.87 -6.18 -18.37
C SER A 3 -2.94 -5.32 -19.25
N LYS A 4 -3.40 -4.97 -20.46
CA LYS A 4 -2.66 -4.14 -21.43
C LYS A 4 -2.60 -2.65 -21.06
N GLU A 5 -3.53 -2.16 -20.26
CA GLU A 5 -3.55 -0.76 -19.80
C GLU A 5 -2.64 -0.55 -18.59
N MET A 6 -2.58 -1.55 -17.71
CA MET A 6 -1.77 -1.51 -16.50
C MET A 6 -0.26 -1.52 -16.78
N ASN A 7 0.17 -2.15 -17.89
CA ASN A 7 1.57 -2.11 -18.34
C ASN A 7 2.02 -0.74 -18.89
N LYS A 8 1.11 0.22 -19.08
CA LYS A 8 1.45 1.57 -19.52
C LYS A 8 1.75 2.52 -18.37
N VAL A 9 1.40 2.13 -17.14
CA VAL A 9 1.66 2.92 -15.94
C VAL A 9 3.03 2.52 -15.41
N GLU A 10 3.86 3.50 -15.11
CA GLU A 10 5.16 3.27 -14.47
C GLU A 10 4.92 2.72 -13.06
N PRO A 11 5.41 1.51 -12.75
CA PRO A 11 5.24 0.94 -11.42
C PRO A 11 6.13 1.67 -10.42
N ILE A 12 5.65 1.80 -9.19
CA ILE A 12 6.49 2.24 -8.08
C ILE A 12 7.28 1.04 -7.60
N GLN A 13 8.61 1.20 -7.50
CA GLN A 13 9.52 0.17 -7.00
C GLN A 13 9.98 0.53 -5.59
N GLY A 14 9.91 -0.44 -4.69
CA GLY A 14 10.39 -0.31 -3.33
C GLY A 14 10.00 -1.50 -2.48
N ASP A 15 10.63 -1.61 -1.32
CA ASP A 15 10.31 -2.67 -0.36
C ASP A 15 9.03 -2.32 0.38
N ILE A 16 8.08 -3.25 0.43
CA ILE A 16 6.85 -3.07 1.20
C ILE A 16 7.08 -3.60 2.61
N GLN A 17 6.84 -2.75 3.60
CA GLN A 17 6.75 -3.16 5.01
C GLN A 17 5.29 -3.32 5.40
N ILE A 18 5.01 -4.35 6.21
CA ILE A 18 3.70 -4.64 6.77
C ILE A 18 3.87 -4.83 8.27
N SER A 19 3.17 -4.05 9.08
CA SER A 19 3.21 -4.18 10.54
C SER A 19 1.97 -3.60 11.21
N GLU A 20 1.79 -3.92 12.48
CA GLU A 20 0.79 -3.27 13.32
C GLU A 20 1.26 -1.87 13.70
N MET A 21 0.45 -0.86 13.38
CA MET A 21 0.73 0.53 13.69
C MET A 21 -0.49 1.21 14.27
N HIS A 22 -0.28 2.08 15.27
CA HIS A 22 -1.32 2.96 15.75
C HIS A 22 -1.65 4.02 14.69
N ASN A 23 -2.92 4.11 14.30
CA ASN A 23 -3.38 5.12 13.37
C ASN A 23 -4.23 6.17 14.11
N ALA A 24 -3.75 7.42 14.10
CA ALA A 24 -4.44 8.52 14.77
C ALA A 24 -5.79 8.87 14.13
N ALA A 25 -5.95 8.66 12.82
CA ALA A 25 -7.16 9.01 12.09
C ALA A 25 -8.32 8.03 12.35
N THR A 26 -8.03 6.75 12.62
CA THR A 26 -9.01 5.74 13.01
C THR A 26 -9.10 5.54 14.53
N GLY A 27 -8.14 6.08 15.29
CA GLY A 27 -8.08 5.97 16.75
C GLY A 27 -7.72 4.58 17.28
N ARG A 28 -7.26 3.68 16.40
CA ARG A 28 -6.97 2.27 16.72
C ARG A 28 -5.67 1.78 16.09
N THR A 29 -5.14 0.67 16.60
CA THR A 29 -4.04 -0.05 15.96
C THR A 29 -4.58 -0.89 14.80
N THR A 30 -3.95 -0.77 13.64
CA THR A 30 -4.32 -1.50 12.43
C THR A 30 -3.09 -2.15 11.82
N ILE A 31 -3.28 -3.26 11.10
CA ILE A 31 -2.22 -3.78 10.21
C ILE A 31 -2.12 -2.77 9.06
N SER A 32 -0.95 -2.17 8.89
CA SER A 32 -0.69 -1.15 7.87
C SER A 32 0.44 -1.60 6.95
N ALA A 33 0.39 -1.17 5.70
CA ALA A 33 1.44 -1.40 4.71
C ALA A 33 1.96 -0.08 4.15
N TRP A 34 3.27 0.04 3.99
CA TRP A 34 3.90 1.23 3.43
C TRP A 34 5.19 0.86 2.69
N LEU A 35 5.65 1.79 1.83
CA LEU A 35 6.96 1.65 1.19
C LEU A 35 8.06 2.04 2.18
N PHE A 36 9.05 1.17 2.32
CA PHE A 36 10.23 1.44 3.12
C PHE A 36 10.98 2.67 2.58
N LYS A 37 11.44 3.51 3.51
CA LYS A 37 12.34 4.62 3.24
C LYS A 37 13.55 4.53 4.15
N SER A 38 14.72 4.83 3.61
CA SER A 38 15.99 4.78 4.33
C SER A 38 16.10 5.83 5.45
N SER A 39 15.29 6.88 5.40
CA SER A 39 15.25 7.94 6.40
C SER A 39 13.82 8.42 6.67
N PRO A 40 13.43 8.64 7.94
CA PRO A 40 12.13 9.22 8.31
C PRO A 40 11.88 10.61 7.71
N HIS A 41 12.93 11.36 7.37
CA HIS A 41 12.83 12.72 6.82
C HIS A 41 12.45 12.74 5.33
N LEU A 42 12.54 11.60 4.64
CA LEU A 42 12.10 11.52 3.25
C LEU A 42 10.57 11.49 3.18
N PRO A 43 9.96 12.20 2.20
CA PRO A 43 8.54 12.12 1.98
C PRO A 43 8.16 10.70 1.56
N ASP A 44 6.98 10.26 1.99
CA ASP A 44 6.44 8.99 1.53
C ASP A 44 6.03 9.10 0.06
N VAL A 45 6.39 8.09 -0.74
CA VAL A 45 6.04 8.03 -2.18
C VAL A 45 4.54 7.78 -2.36
N LEU A 46 3.95 7.03 -1.44
CA LEU A 46 2.52 6.71 -1.37
C LEU A 46 2.05 6.86 0.08
N PRO A 47 0.79 7.29 0.31
CA PRO A 47 0.18 7.17 1.63
C PRO A 47 0.22 5.71 2.11
N PRO A 48 0.34 5.46 3.42
CA PRO A 48 0.23 4.11 3.95
C PRO A 48 -1.16 3.55 3.70
N LEU A 49 -1.22 2.27 3.34
CA LEU A 49 -2.46 1.51 3.28
C LEU A 49 -2.80 1.04 4.70
N LEU A 50 -3.98 1.39 5.20
CA LEU A 50 -4.47 1.08 6.54
C LEU A 50 -5.44 -0.10 6.50
N ASP A 51 -5.60 -0.79 7.64
CA ASP A 51 -6.51 -1.95 7.75
C ASP A 51 -6.26 -2.99 6.65
N VAL A 52 -4.98 -3.23 6.38
CA VAL A 52 -4.53 -4.02 5.24
C VAL A 52 -4.92 -5.48 5.42
N THR A 53 -5.54 -5.99 4.36
CA THR A 53 -5.80 -7.41 4.17
C THR A 53 -5.13 -7.87 2.89
N MET A 54 -4.42 -9.00 2.96
CA MET A 54 -3.90 -9.66 1.77
C MET A 54 -5.02 -10.47 1.11
N THR A 55 -5.51 -9.99 -0.03
CA THR A 55 -6.68 -10.56 -0.72
C THR A 55 -6.31 -11.58 -1.79
N GLY A 56 -5.04 -11.65 -2.17
CA GLY A 56 -4.52 -12.67 -3.08
C GLY A 56 -3.01 -12.77 -2.97
N MET A 57 -2.49 -13.98 -3.06
CA MET A 57 -1.05 -14.26 -3.07
C MET A 57 -0.79 -15.37 -4.07
N GLY A 58 0.20 -15.15 -4.94
CA GLY A 58 0.68 -16.11 -5.90
C GLY A 58 2.20 -16.16 -5.89
N SER A 59 2.77 -17.03 -6.71
CA SER A 59 4.22 -17.18 -6.81
C SER A 59 4.94 -15.93 -7.35
N THR A 60 4.23 -15.03 -8.04
CA THR A 60 4.80 -13.86 -8.73
C THR A 60 4.40 -12.53 -8.09
N GLY A 61 3.61 -12.54 -7.02
CA GLY A 61 3.11 -11.32 -6.42
C GLY A 61 1.97 -11.52 -5.43
N MET A 62 1.47 -10.40 -4.91
CA MET A 62 0.38 -10.35 -3.95
C MET A 62 -0.51 -9.12 -4.17
N ASN A 63 -1.75 -9.20 -3.73
CA ASN A 63 -2.68 -8.09 -3.67
C ASN A 63 -2.89 -7.69 -2.21
N LEU A 64 -2.56 -6.45 -1.89
CA LEU A 64 -2.89 -5.83 -0.62
C LEU A 64 -4.10 -4.93 -0.83
N THR A 65 -5.06 -4.97 0.07
CA THR A 65 -6.26 -4.12 0.01
C THR A 65 -6.50 -3.51 1.37
N GLY A 66 -6.86 -2.24 1.38
CA GLY A 66 -7.11 -1.51 2.61
C GLY A 66 -7.60 -0.10 2.29
N VAL A 67 -7.33 0.81 3.21
CA VAL A 67 -7.80 2.19 3.14
C VAL A 67 -6.62 3.15 3.08
N GLU A 68 -6.59 4.01 2.07
CA GLU A 68 -5.68 5.15 2.04
C GLU A 68 -6.41 6.41 2.49
N GLN A 69 -5.78 7.16 3.39
CA GLN A 69 -6.24 8.51 3.70
C GLN A 69 -5.54 9.51 2.80
N ILE A 70 -6.31 10.26 2.01
CA ILE A 70 -5.81 11.32 1.14
C ILE A 70 -6.53 12.61 1.53
N GLY A 71 -5.81 13.49 2.24
CA GLY A 71 -6.42 14.66 2.89
C GLY A 71 -7.43 14.23 3.94
N ASP A 72 -8.66 14.73 3.81
CA ASP A 72 -9.77 14.46 4.74
C ASP A 72 -10.66 13.28 4.31
N ALA A 73 -10.30 12.60 3.22
CA ALA A 73 -11.07 11.51 2.65
C ALA A 73 -10.35 10.17 2.78
N PHE A 74 -11.15 9.11 2.97
CA PHE A 74 -10.70 7.73 3.03
C PHE A 74 -11.13 6.99 1.77
N TYR A 75 -10.17 6.39 1.09
CA TYR A 75 -10.38 5.66 -0.16
C TYR A 75 -10.07 4.19 0.02
N TRP A 76 -10.98 3.34 -0.44
CA TRP A 76 -10.73 1.91 -0.55
C TRP A 76 -9.79 1.65 -1.72
N GLN A 77 -8.63 1.07 -1.45
CA GLN A 77 -7.55 0.95 -2.42
C GLN A 77 -6.95 -0.45 -2.39
N SER A 78 -6.50 -0.91 -3.57
CA SER A 78 -5.78 -2.17 -3.72
C SER A 78 -4.45 -1.94 -4.40
N TRP A 79 -3.38 -2.48 -3.83
CA TRP A 79 -2.04 -2.52 -4.41
C TRP A 79 -1.81 -3.87 -5.04
N TRP A 80 -1.55 -3.87 -6.34
CA TRP A 80 -1.04 -5.05 -7.02
C TRP A 80 0.49 -5.06 -6.97
N CYS A 81 1.02 -5.90 -6.09
CA CYS A 81 2.44 -6.01 -5.84
C CYS A 81 2.98 -7.19 -6.68
N ARG A 82 3.97 -6.94 -7.53
CA ARG A 82 4.58 -7.97 -8.39
C ARG A 82 6.09 -7.99 -8.18
N MET A 83 6.69 -9.18 -8.28
CA MET A 83 8.15 -9.28 -8.37
C MET A 83 8.63 -8.68 -9.69
N VAL A 84 9.76 -7.98 -9.64
CA VAL A 84 10.41 -7.35 -10.80
C VAL A 84 11.43 -8.31 -11.41
#